data_AF-A0A2S7ERT4-F1
#
_entry.id   AF-A0A2S7ERT4-F1
#
_cell.length_a   1.000
_cell.length_b   1.000
_cell.length_c   1.000
_cell.angle_alpha   90.00
_cell.angle_beta   90.00
_cell.angle_gamma   90.00
#
_symmetry.space_group_name_H-M   'P 1'
#
loop_
_entity.id
_entity.type
_entity.pdbx_description
1 polymer ?
#
loop_
_entity_poly.entity_id
_entity_poly.type
_entity_poly.pdbx_seq_one_letter_code
_entity_poly.pdbx_strand_id
1 'polypeptide(L)'
;MKVRKLSIAFAITAAIAVVAHYFSFKMRYGWYTTDEQAMFLNTGFLILLGVIVLLWAFAPTKLGVALIGIAAVVFPWALRPDTFPAIDFPFATLSLIPIALLVGATHLRLRDKQAAS
;
A
#
# COMPACT_ATOMS: atom_id res chain seq x y z
N MET A 1 11.19 -21.36 17.31
CA MET A 1 11.85 -20.98 16.03
C MET A 1 10.90 -20.57 14.91
N LYS A 2 9.77 -21.25 14.66
CA LYS A 2 8.86 -20.93 13.54
C LYS A 2 8.26 -19.51 13.59
N VAL A 3 7.82 -19.04 14.77
CA VAL A 3 7.28 -17.67 14.97
C VAL A 3 8.28 -16.60 14.52
N ARG A 4 9.54 -16.68 14.99
CA ARG A 4 10.60 -15.74 14.59
C ARG A 4 10.84 -15.69 13.07
N LYS A 5 10.68 -16.81 12.35
CA LYS A 5 10.80 -16.84 10.88
C LYS A 5 9.64 -16.12 10.19
N LEU A 6 8.42 -16.26 10.69
CA LEU A 6 7.23 -15.59 10.13
C LEU A 6 7.27 -14.09 10.38
N SER A 7 7.66 -13.63 11.56
CA SER A 7 7.77 -12.19 11.84
C SER A 7 8.84 -11.52 10.96
N ILE A 8 9.98 -12.19 10.72
CA ILE A 8 11.02 -11.69 9.80
C ILE A 8 10.50 -11.67 8.35
N ALA A 9 9.86 -12.74 7.89
CA ALA A 9 9.28 -12.80 6.56
C ALA A 9 8.23 -11.69 6.36
N PHE A 10 7.35 -11.49 7.34
CA PHE A 10 6.39 -10.38 7.36
C PHE A 10 7.09 -9.03 7.21
N ALA A 11 8.10 -8.75 8.05
CA ALA A 11 8.81 -7.47 8.02
C ALA A 11 9.47 -7.20 6.67
N ILE A 12 10.14 -8.21 6.09
CA ILE A 12 10.79 -8.09 4.77
C ILE A 12 9.75 -7.87 3.67
N THR A 13 8.70 -8.70 3.62
CA THR A 13 7.65 -8.58 2.60
C THR A 13 6.90 -7.26 2.73
N ALA A 14 6.60 -6.81 3.95
CA ALA A 14 5.97 -5.51 4.19
C ALA A 14 6.85 -4.36 3.70
N ALA A 15 8.15 -4.38 4.00
CA ALA A 15 9.09 -3.36 3.52
C ALA A 15 9.14 -3.31 1.99
N ILE A 16 9.29 -4.46 1.32
CA ILE A 16 9.30 -4.55 -0.15
C ILE A 16 7.96 -4.05 -0.72
N ALA A 17 6.85 -4.45 -0.12
CA ALA A 17 5.51 -4.07 -0.57
C ALA A 17 5.30 -2.55 -0.49
N VAL A 18 5.66 -1.92 0.63
CA VAL A 18 5.53 -0.48 0.84
C VAL A 18 6.41 0.30 -0.13
N VAL A 19 7.66 -0.12 -0.31
CA VAL A 19 8.60 0.50 -1.25
C VAL A 19 8.06 0.38 -2.67
N ALA A 20 7.67 -0.81 -3.11
CA ALA A 20 7.11 -1.03 -4.44
C ALA A 20 5.83 -0.21 -4.67
N HIS A 21 4.97 -0.09 -3.66
CA HIS A 21 3.73 0.70 -3.75
C HIS A 21 4.02 2.19 -3.90
N TYR A 22 4.94 2.71 -3.09
CA TYR A 22 5.38 4.11 -3.18
C TYR A 22 6.06 4.41 -4.52
N PHE A 23 6.93 3.53 -5.02
CA PHE A 23 7.56 3.70 -6.32
C PHE A 23 6.54 3.68 -7.46
N SER A 24 5.60 2.74 -7.46
CA SER A 24 4.52 2.69 -8.46
C SER A 24 3.71 3.99 -8.46
N PHE A 25 3.33 4.46 -7.27
CA PHE A 25 2.63 5.72 -7.08
C PHE A 25 3.43 6.93 -7.61
N LYS A 26 4.72 7.01 -7.28
CA LYS A 26 5.61 8.08 -7.75
C LYS A 26 5.88 8.04 -9.24
N MET A 27 6.01 6.86 -9.85
CA MET A 27 6.16 6.76 -11.30
C MET A 27 4.95 7.33 -12.04
N ARG A 28 3.74 7.19 -11.48
CA ARG A 28 2.53 7.74 -12.10
C ARG A 28 2.34 9.23 -11.82
N TYR A 29 2.38 9.62 -10.55
CA TYR A 29 1.95 10.95 -10.12
C TYR A 29 3.10 11.91 -9.83
N GLY A 30 4.34 11.42 -9.73
CA GLY A 30 5.51 12.22 -9.37
C GLY A 30 5.94 13.25 -10.41
N TRP A 31 5.42 13.17 -11.64
CA TRP A 31 5.71 14.13 -12.71
C TRP A 31 4.76 15.35 -12.71
N TYR A 32 3.63 15.26 -12.00
CA TYR A 32 2.58 16.28 -11.97
C TYR A 32 2.63 17.06 -10.65
N THR A 33 3.80 17.65 -10.32
CA THR A 33 4.06 18.19 -8.98
C THR A 33 4.48 19.65 -8.99
N THR A 34 3.52 20.55 -8.74
CA THR A 34 3.78 21.77 -7.96
C THR A 34 3.98 21.42 -6.48
N ASP A 35 4.51 22.35 -5.67
CA ASP A 35 4.70 22.11 -4.23
C ASP A 35 3.40 21.69 -3.52
N GLU A 36 2.28 22.33 -3.86
CA GLU A 36 0.96 21.98 -3.32
C GLU A 36 0.53 20.56 -3.73
N GLN A 37 0.70 20.20 -5.00
CA GLN A 37 0.38 18.87 -5.51
C GLN A 37 1.27 17.80 -4.87
N ALA A 38 2.56 18.08 -4.70
CA ALA A 38 3.51 17.20 -4.03
C ALA A 38 3.09 16.96 -2.57
N MET A 39 2.74 18.03 -1.84
CA MET A 39 2.23 17.94 -0.47
C MET A 39 0.96 17.09 -0.40
N PHE A 40 -0.01 17.34 -1.29
CA PHE A 40 -1.27 16.58 -1.36
C PHE A 40 -1.02 15.09 -1.59
N LEU A 41 -0.22 14.74 -2.60
CA LEU A 41 0.10 13.35 -2.95
C LEU A 41 0.84 12.63 -1.81
N ASN A 42 1.87 13.26 -1.24
CA ASN A 42 2.67 12.66 -0.17
C ASN A 42 1.84 12.47 1.10
N THR A 43 1.06 13.49 1.49
CA THR A 43 0.22 13.44 2.68
C THR A 43 -0.87 12.38 2.54
N GLY A 44 -1.57 12.35 1.39
CA GLY A 44 -2.59 11.34 1.12
C GLY A 44 -2.02 9.93 1.13
N PHE A 45 -0.86 9.71 0.49
CA PHE A 45 -0.20 8.41 0.50
C PHE A 45 0.24 7.99 1.92
N LEU A 46 0.84 8.89 2.69
CA LEU A 46 1.27 8.62 4.08
C LEU A 46 0.09 8.31 5.00
N ILE A 47 -1.05 8.99 4.85
CA ILE A 47 -2.27 8.69 5.59
C ILE A 47 -2.74 7.26 5.29
N LEU A 48 -2.85 6.90 4.02
CA LEU A 48 -3.31 5.56 3.61
C LEU A 48 -2.33 4.46 4.01
N LEU A 49 -1.03 4.72 3.93
CA LEU A 49 0.01 3.84 4.47
C LEU A 49 -0.13 3.68 5.98
N GLY A 50 -0.39 4.77 6.71
CA GLY A 50 -0.67 4.75 8.14
C GLY A 50 -1.86 3.84 8.47
N VAL A 51 -2.94 3.91 7.70
CA VAL A 51 -4.10 3.02 7.85
C VAL A 51 -3.70 1.55 7.66
N ILE A 52 -2.89 1.23 6.65
CA ILE A 52 -2.37 -0.15 6.44
C ILE A 52 -1.56 -0.63 7.66
N VAL A 53 -0.68 0.22 8.20
CA VAL A 53 0.12 -0.11 9.38
C VAL A 53 -0.77 -0.34 10.61
N LEU A 54 -1.79 0.51 10.82
CA LEU A 54 -2.77 0.34 11.89
C LEU A 54 -3.55 -0.98 11.73
N LEU A 55 -3.96 -1.33 10.51
CA LEU A 55 -4.56 -2.63 10.23
C LEU A 55 -3.61 -3.78 10.62
N TRP A 56 -2.35 -3.75 10.20
CA TRP A 56 -1.38 -4.79 10.58
C TRP A 56 -1.14 -4.92 12.09
N ALA A 57 -1.14 -3.81 12.81
CA ALA A 57 -0.95 -3.78 14.24
C ALA A 57 -2.17 -4.37 14.97
N PHE A 58 -3.34 -3.79 14.76
CA PHE A 58 -4.53 -4.05 15.58
C PHE A 58 -5.42 -5.16 14.99
N ALA A 59 -5.83 -5.03 13.74
CA ALA A 59 -6.81 -5.92 13.10
C ALA A 59 -6.38 -6.29 11.67
N PRO A 60 -5.39 -7.19 11.49
CA PRO A 60 -4.86 -7.49 10.17
C PRO A 60 -5.93 -8.17 9.32
N THR A 61 -6.42 -7.48 8.30
CA THR A 61 -7.40 -8.04 7.36
C THR A 61 -6.90 -7.93 5.93
N LYS A 62 -6.94 -9.05 5.19
CA LYS A 62 -6.52 -9.09 3.78
C LYS A 62 -7.34 -8.14 2.93
N LEU A 63 -8.66 -8.16 3.11
CA LEU A 63 -9.59 -7.32 2.37
C LEU A 63 -9.38 -5.83 2.70
N GLY A 64 -9.24 -5.46 3.97
CA GLY A 64 -8.98 -4.08 4.37
C GLY A 64 -7.70 -3.54 3.75
N VAL A 65 -6.60 -4.29 3.84
CA VAL A 65 -5.32 -3.89 3.25
C VAL A 65 -5.41 -3.79 1.71
N ALA A 66 -6.12 -4.70 1.05
CA ALA A 66 -6.34 -4.62 -0.39
C ALA A 66 -7.12 -3.36 -0.78
N LEU A 67 -8.22 -3.06 -0.08
CA LEU A 67 -9.07 -1.88 -0.35
C LEU A 67 -8.31 -0.58 -0.14
N ILE A 68 -7.55 -0.46 0.96
CA ILE A 68 -6.72 0.73 1.22
C ILE A 68 -5.56 0.81 0.23
N GLY A 69 -4.98 -0.33 -0.15
CA GLY A 69 -3.98 -0.40 -1.21
C GLY A 69 -4.49 0.14 -2.54
N ILE A 70 -5.70 -0.24 -2.96
CA ILE A 70 -6.39 0.28 -4.15
C ILE A 70 -6.69 1.77 -3.98
N ALA A 71 -7.21 2.19 -2.83
CA ALA A 71 -7.48 3.59 -2.55
C ALA A 71 -6.22 4.46 -2.70
N ALA A 72 -5.05 3.97 -2.27
CA ALA A 72 -3.77 4.67 -2.43
C ALA A 72 -3.37 4.91 -3.89
N VAL A 73 -3.86 4.10 -4.82
CA VAL A 73 -3.65 4.28 -6.26
C VAL A 73 -4.68 5.26 -6.84
N VAL A 74 -5.95 5.12 -6.42
CA VAL A 74 -7.09 5.81 -7.05
C VAL A 74 -7.33 7.23 -6.51
N PHE A 75 -6.95 7.50 -5.25
CA PHE A 75 -7.32 8.76 -4.58
C PHE A 75 -6.89 10.04 -5.32
N PRO A 76 -5.72 10.13 -5.99
CA PRO A 76 -5.32 11.39 -6.61
C PRO A 76 -6.33 11.83 -7.66
N TRP A 77 -6.66 10.92 -8.59
CA TRP A 77 -7.66 11.17 -9.61
C TRP A 77 -9.07 11.32 -9.03
N ALA A 78 -9.46 10.48 -8.07
CA ALA A 78 -10.80 10.54 -7.50
C ALA A 78 -11.11 11.86 -6.76
N LEU A 79 -10.08 12.49 -6.17
CA LEU A 79 -10.23 13.73 -5.40
C LEU A 79 -9.88 15.00 -6.21
N ARG A 80 -9.01 14.90 -7.21
CA ARG A 80 -8.63 16.01 -8.10
C ARG A 80 -8.56 15.54 -9.56
N PRO A 81 -9.71 15.22 -10.19
CA PRO A 81 -9.76 14.63 -11.53
C PRO A 81 -9.24 15.57 -12.62
N ASP A 82 -9.34 16.89 -12.41
CA ASP A 82 -8.85 17.91 -13.35
C ASP A 82 -7.32 18.07 -13.31
N THR A 83 -6.65 17.50 -12.30
CA THR A 83 -5.20 17.63 -12.09
C THR A 83 -4.46 16.34 -12.41
N PHE A 84 -4.98 15.20 -11.92
CA PHE A 84 -4.28 13.93 -12.01
C PHE A 84 -4.90 13.01 -13.06
N PRO A 85 -4.07 12.30 -13.85
CA PRO A 85 -4.58 11.42 -14.88
C PRO A 85 -5.40 10.29 -14.26
N ALA A 86 -6.50 9.94 -14.94
CA ALA A 86 -7.30 8.77 -14.63
C ALA A 86 -6.45 7.50 -14.62
N ILE A 87 -6.95 6.48 -13.92
CA ILE A 87 -6.31 5.16 -13.92
C ILE A 87 -6.55 4.50 -15.27
N ASP A 88 -5.47 4.24 -16.00
CA ASP A 88 -5.53 3.43 -17.22
C ASP A 88 -5.28 1.94 -16.91
N PHE A 89 -5.67 1.07 -17.84
CA PHE A 89 -5.57 -0.38 -17.68
C PHE A 89 -4.13 -0.87 -17.44
N PRO A 90 -3.09 -0.36 -18.16
CA PRO A 90 -1.71 -0.73 -17.88
C PRO A 90 -1.27 -0.38 -16.45
N PHE A 91 -1.55 0.83 -15.99
CA PHE A 91 -1.17 1.27 -14.65
C PHE A 91 -1.95 0.51 -13.56
N ALA A 92 -3.24 0.28 -13.76
CA ALA A 92 -4.06 -0.52 -12.85
C ALA A 92 -3.46 -1.93 -12.67
N THR A 93 -3.11 -2.58 -13.78
CA THR A 93 -2.56 -3.93 -13.78
C THR A 93 -1.21 -3.99 -13.07
N LEU A 94 -0.32 -3.05 -13.35
CA LEU A 94 0.99 -2.99 -12.68
C LEU A 94 0.85 -2.68 -11.18
N SER A 95 -0.14 -1.88 -10.80
CA SER A 95 -0.42 -1.55 -9.39
C SER A 95 -0.94 -2.75 -8.58
N LEU A 96 -1.44 -3.80 -9.23
CA LEU A 96 -1.84 -5.03 -8.54
C LEU A 96 -0.64 -5.75 -7.91
N ILE A 97 0.57 -5.60 -8.45
CA ILE A 97 1.78 -6.25 -7.93
C ILE A 97 2.08 -5.79 -6.48
N PRO A 98 2.30 -4.48 -6.20
CA PRO A 98 2.52 -4.04 -4.83
C PRO A 98 1.32 -4.31 -3.91
N ILE A 99 0.08 -4.21 -4.42
CA ILE A 99 -1.12 -4.54 -3.64
C ILE A 99 -1.13 -6.02 -3.24
N ALA A 100 -0.80 -6.94 -4.15
CA ALA A 100 -0.68 -8.36 -3.86
C ALA A 100 0.41 -8.64 -2.82
N LEU A 101 1.53 -7.91 -2.87
CA LEU A 101 2.59 -8.00 -1.85
C LEU A 101 2.11 -7.50 -0.48
N LEU A 102 1.35 -6.41 -0.41
CA LEU A 102 0.74 -5.91 0.83
C LEU A 102 -0.22 -6.95 1.43
N VAL A 103 -1.04 -7.58 0.59
CA VAL A 103 -1.94 -8.67 1.02
C VAL A 103 -1.15 -9.90 1.45
N GLY A 104 -0.06 -10.24 0.76
CA GLY A 104 0.87 -11.31 1.13
C GLY A 104 1.52 -11.09 2.48
N ALA A 105 2.01 -9.87 2.75
CA ALA A 105 2.52 -9.48 4.06
C ALA A 105 1.43 -9.62 5.14
N THR A 106 0.19 -9.19 4.84
CA THR A 106 -0.95 -9.35 5.75
C THR A 106 -1.24 -10.82 6.06
N HIS A 107 -1.14 -11.69 5.06
CA HIS A 107 -1.32 -13.13 5.25
C HIS A 107 -0.23 -13.71 6.17
N LEU A 108 1.03 -13.31 5.99
CA LEU A 108 2.13 -13.71 6.89
C LEU A 108 1.87 -13.24 8.33
N ARG A 109 1.41 -12.00 8.52
CA ARG A 109 1.08 -11.44 9.83
C ARG A 109 -0.05 -12.21 10.52
N LEU A 110 -1.06 -12.63 9.78
CA LEU A 110 -2.15 -13.45 10.30
C LEU A 110 -1.66 -14.82 10.77
N ARG A 111 -0.81 -15.48 9.98
CA ARG A 111 -0.21 -16.78 10.36
C ARG A 111 0.70 -16.64 11.58
N ASP A 112 1.44 -15.53 11.69
CA ASP A 112 2.28 -15.22 12.85
C ASP A 112 1.43 -15.06 14.13
N LYS A 113 0.33 -14.29 14.06
CA LYS A 113 -0.62 -14.15 15.18
C LYS A 113 -1.25 -15.49 15.59
N GLN A 114 -1.65 -16.33 14.63
CA GLN A 114 -2.20 -17.67 14.89
C GLN A 114 -1.17 -18.64 15.49
N ALA A 115 0.11 -18.50 15.16
CA ALA A 115 1.17 -19.34 15.73
C ALA A 115 1.58 -18.92 17.15
N ALA A 116 1.14 -17.75 17.61
CA ALA A 116 1.43 -17.19 18.93
C ALA A 116 0.27 -17.35 19.93
N SER A 117 -0.94 -17.67 19.45
CA SER A 117 -2.11 -18.06 20.25
C SER A 117 -2.09 -19.55 20.56
#